data_AF-A0A971RY71-F1
#
_entry.id   AF-A0A971RY71-F1
#
_cell.length_a   1.000
_cell.length_b   1.000
_cell.length_c   1.000
_cell.angle_alpha   90.00
_cell.angle_beta   90.00
_cell.angle_gamma   90.00
#
_symmetry.space_group_name_H-M   'P 1'
#
loop_
_entity.id
_entity.type
_entity.pdbx_description
1 polymer ?
#
loop_
_entity_poly.entity_id
_entity_poly.type
_entity_poly.pdbx_seq_one_letter_code
_entity_poly.pdbx_strand_id
1 'polypeptide(L)'
;MDKELSLKVLKAICDLWKKYDGEASCIGRIISETKLNEGLCRSIIEKLVEQGFITRVVTVDMNNHKRYCYKPVECMCEKVLSK
;
A
#
# COMPACT_ATOMS: atom_id res chain seq x y z
N MET A 1 -0.34 18.04 3.43
CA MET A 1 0.36 16.73 3.48
C MET A 1 1.09 16.55 2.17
N ASP A 2 2.30 16.01 2.22
CA ASP A 2 3.21 15.95 1.09
C ASP A 2 2.70 15.01 -0.02
N LYS A 3 2.49 15.55 -1.22
CA LYS A 3 2.09 14.76 -2.40
C LYS A 3 3.19 13.76 -2.79
N GLU A 4 4.46 14.08 -2.55
CA GLU A 4 5.59 13.23 -2.87
C GLU A 4 5.57 11.95 -2.01
N LEU A 5 5.32 12.09 -0.71
CA LEU A 5 5.23 10.95 0.19
C LEU A 5 4.04 10.03 -0.15
N SER A 6 2.92 10.62 -0.56
CA SER A 6 1.73 9.86 -0.99
C SER A 6 2.03 9.04 -2.25
N LEU A 7 2.71 9.65 -3.23
CA LEU A 7 3.17 8.96 -4.44
C LEU A 7 4.18 7.85 -4.12
N LYS A 8 5.12 8.10 -3.19
CA LYS A 8 6.10 7.10 -2.75
C LYS A 8 5.43 5.85 -2.19
N VAL A 9 4.43 6.03 -1.31
CA VAL A 9 3.68 4.91 -0.71
C VAL A 9 2.86 4.17 -1.76
N LEU A 10 2.14 4.90 -2.63
CA LEU A 10 1.33 4.29 -3.68
C LEU A 10 2.19 3.51 -4.68
N LYS A 11 3.36 4.05 -5.06
CA LYS A 11 4.33 3.36 -5.92
C LYS A 11 4.83 2.07 -5.27
N ALA A 12 5.22 2.10 -4.01
CA ALA A 12 5.64 0.90 -3.28
C ALA A 12 4.55 -0.17 -3.25
N ILE A 13 3.29 0.21 -3.04
CA ILE A 13 2.16 -0.73 -3.07
C ILE A 13 2.01 -1.35 -4.47
N CYS A 14 2.12 -0.56 -5.54
CA CYS A 14 2.07 -1.07 -6.92
C CYS A 14 3.24 -1.99 -7.27
N ASP A 15 4.46 -1.63 -6.87
CA ASP A 15 5.67 -2.42 -7.13
C ASP A 15 5.59 -3.76 -6.41
N LEU A 16 5.15 -3.77 -5.15
CA LEU A 16 4.91 -5.00 -4.40
C LEU A 16 3.80 -5.83 -5.02
N TRP A 17 2.69 -5.22 -5.41
CA TRP A 17 1.56 -5.92 -6.05
C TRP A 17 1.98 -6.62 -7.33
N LYS A 18 2.80 -5.97 -8.18
CA LYS A 18 3.36 -6.59 -9.39
C LYS A 18 4.39 -7.68 -9.08
N LYS A 19 5.25 -7.44 -8.08
CA LYS A 19 6.30 -8.39 -7.67
C LYS A 19 5.73 -9.71 -7.13
N TYR A 20 4.54 -9.68 -6.55
CA TYR A 20 3.88 -10.84 -5.95
C TYR A 20 2.58 -11.20 -6.71
N ASP A 21 2.60 -11.14 -8.04
CA ASP A 21 1.54 -11.66 -8.92
C ASP A 21 0.10 -11.24 -8.54
N GLY A 22 -0.05 -9.99 -8.08
CA GLY A 22 -1.34 -9.42 -7.73
C GLY A 22 -1.77 -9.61 -6.26
N GLU A 23 -0.91 -10.16 -5.41
CA GLU A 23 -1.20 -10.34 -3.99
C GLU A 23 -1.16 -9.02 -3.19
N ALA A 24 -2.05 -8.91 -2.20
CA ALA A 24 -2.09 -7.74 -1.31
C ALA A 24 -0.89 -7.73 -0.35
N SER A 25 -0.32 -6.55 -0.12
CA SER A 25 0.87 -6.36 0.70
C SER A 25 0.53 -5.76 2.08
N CYS A 26 1.00 -6.41 3.14
CA CYS A 26 0.73 -5.96 4.50
C CYS A 26 1.60 -4.76 4.90
N ILE A 27 1.11 -3.96 5.85
CA ILE A 27 1.73 -2.67 6.20
C ILE A 27 3.23 -2.76 6.53
N GLY A 28 3.67 -3.81 7.22
CA GLY A 28 5.08 -3.99 7.57
C GLY A 28 5.99 -4.10 6.35
N ARG A 29 5.52 -4.69 5.25
CA ARG A 29 6.28 -4.77 4.00
C ARG A 29 6.32 -3.40 3.30
N ILE A 30 5.21 -2.67 3.28
CA ILE A 30 5.14 -1.32 2.70
C ILE A 30 6.08 -0.36 3.44
N ILE A 31 6.07 -0.39 4.78
CA ILE A 31 6.99 0.39 5.63
C ILE A 31 8.44 0.08 5.29
N SER A 32 8.76 -1.22 5.16
CA SER A 32 10.10 -1.69 4.83
C SER A 32 10.55 -1.23 3.44
N GLU A 33 9.64 -1.14 2.48
CA GLU A 33 9.89 -0.65 1.12
C GLU A 33 10.08 0.87 1.09
N THR A 34 9.21 1.62 1.77
CA THR A 34 9.22 3.09 1.70
C THR A 34 10.22 3.75 2.65
N LYS A 35 10.73 3.01 3.65
CA LYS A 35 11.59 3.50 4.75
C LYS A 35 10.94 4.66 5.53
N LEU A 36 9.62 4.67 5.61
CA LEU A 36 8.87 5.67 6.39
C LEU A 36 8.60 5.12 7.78
N ASN A 37 8.48 5.99 8.78
CA ASN A 37 8.00 5.54 10.09
C ASN A 37 6.55 5.04 9.99
N GLU A 38 6.18 4.15 10.90
CA GLU A 38 4.89 3.46 10.87
C GLU A 38 3.69 4.41 10.94
N GLY A 39 3.71 5.41 11.83
CA GLY A 39 2.60 6.35 12.00
C GLY A 39 2.33 7.19 10.75
N LEU A 40 3.40 7.67 10.10
CA LEU A 40 3.31 8.40 8.85
C LEU A 40 2.81 7.50 7.71
N CYS A 41 3.34 6.28 7.60
CA CYS A 41 2.91 5.32 6.58
C CYS A 41 1.43 4.96 6.72
N ARG A 42 0.96 4.69 7.95
CA ARG A 42 -0.46 4.46 8.26
C ARG A 42 -1.33 5.63 7.82
N SER A 43 -0.95 6.84 8.20
CA SER A 43 -1.71 8.06 7.87
C SER A 43 -1.84 8.29 6.36
N ILE A 44 -0.81 7.95 5.59
CA ILE A 44 -0.84 8.05 4.13
C ILE A 44 -1.73 6.95 3.53
N ILE A 45 -1.58 5.71 4.00
CA ILE A 45 -2.39 4.57 3.54
C ILE A 45 -3.88 4.81 3.76
N GLU A 46 -4.29 5.29 4.94
CA GLU A 46 -5.70 5.60 5.22
C GLU A 46 -6.26 6.58 4.17
N LYS A 47 -5.51 7.64 3.86
CA LYS A 47 -5.94 8.62 2.85
C LYS A 47 -6.00 8.05 1.44
N LEU A 48 -5.03 7.19 1.07
CA LEU A 48 -5.06 6.50 -0.22
C LEU A 48 -6.27 5.57 -0.33
N VAL A 49 -6.70 4.96 0.78
CA VAL A 49 -7.93 4.16 0.85
C VAL A 49 -9.17 5.05 0.69
N GLU A 50 -9.27 6.15 1.44
CA GLU A 50 -10.39 7.11 1.37
C GLU A 50 -10.56 7.70 -0.04
N GLN A 51 -9.44 7.94 -0.73
CA GLN A 51 -9.42 8.47 -2.09
C GLN A 51 -9.65 7.40 -3.17
N GLY A 52 -9.78 6.12 -2.79
CA GLY A 52 -10.02 5.01 -3.72
C GLY A 52 -8.81 4.62 -4.58
N PHE A 53 -7.59 5.00 -4.19
CA PHE A 53 -6.37 4.61 -4.89
C PHE A 53 -5.97 3.15 -4.61
N ILE A 54 -6.23 2.69 -3.39
CA ILE A 54 -5.88 1.34 -2.92
C ILE A 54 -7.06 0.73 -2.14
N THR A 55 -7.12 -0.59 -2.10
CA THR A 55 -8.12 -1.35 -1.35
C THR A 55 -7.50 -2.01 -0.13
N ARG A 56 -8.19 -1.94 1.01
CA ARG A 56 -7.85 -2.69 2.22
C ARG A 56 -8.37 -4.12 2.12
N VAL A 57 -7.48 -5.08 2.37
CA VAL A 57 -7.74 -6.51 2.43
C VAL A 57 -7.46 -6.98 3.85
N VAL A 58 -8.43 -7.67 4.45
CA VAL A 58 -8.26 -8.30 5.76
C VAL A 58 -7.73 -9.71 5.54
N THR A 59 -6.57 -10.00 6.10
CA THR A 59 -5.99 -11.35 6.12
C THR A 59 -5.88 -11.84 7.56
N VAL A 60 -5.70 -13.14 7.73
CA VAL A 60 -5.50 -13.77 9.03
C VAL A 60 -4.15 -14.47 8.98
N ASP A 61 -3.31 -14.23 9.98
CA ASP A 61 -2.02 -14.93 10.07
C ASP A 61 -2.16 -16.31 10.71
N MET A 62 -1.05 -17.06 10.76
CA MET A 62 -1.01 -18.42 11.32
C MET A 62 -1.36 -18.48 12.81
N ASN A 63 -1.35 -17.36 13.52
CA ASN A 63 -1.73 -17.24 14.94
C ASN A 63 -3.16 -16.72 15.12
N ASN A 64 -3.97 -16.71 14.05
CA ASN A 64 -5.34 -16.21 14.03
C ASN A 64 -5.48 -14.70 14.31
N HIS A 65 -4.41 -13.91 14.12
CA HIS A 65 -4.49 -12.46 14.23
C HIS A 65 -4.90 -11.83 12.90
N LYS A 66 -5.89 -10.94 12.96
CA LYS A 66 -6.30 -10.13 11.81
C LYS A 66 -5.19 -9.15 11.44
N ARG A 67 -4.80 -9.13 10.16
CA ARG A 67 -3.86 -8.17 9.58
C ARG A 67 -4.52 -7.41 8.45
N TYR A 68 -4.13 -6.14 8.31
CA TYR A 68 -4.54 -5.30 7.19
C TYR A 68 -3.44 -5.25 6.14
N CYS A 69 -3.80 -5.65 4.92
CA CYS A 69 -2.94 -5.64 3.76
C CYS A 69 -3.62 -4.83 2.65
N TYR A 70 -2.84 -4.38 1.67
CA TYR A 70 -3.27 -3.37 0.73
C TYR A 70 -2.86 -3.76 -0.67
N LYS A 71 -3.76 -3.56 -1.61
CA LYS A 71 -3.49 -3.69 -3.04
C LYS A 71 -3.98 -2.44 -3.76
N PRO A 72 -3.33 -2.05 -4.86
CA PRO A 72 -3.81 -0.94 -5.67
C PRO A 72 -5.13 -1.33 -6.35
N VAL A 73 -5.94 -0.33 -6.68
CA VAL A 73 -6.99 -0.51 -7.68
C VAL A 73 -6.30 -0.63 -9.04
N GLU A 74 -6.60 -1.67 -9.84
CA GLU A 74 -5.79 -2.09 -11.02
C GLU A 74 -5.34 -0.94 -11.93
N CYS A 75 -6.25 -0.04 -12.28
CA CYS A 75 -5.98 1.10 -13.17
C CYS A 75 -5.08 2.20 -12.57
N MET A 76 -4.75 2.14 -11.27
CA MET A 76 -3.99 3.18 -10.58
C MET A 76 -2.49 2.98 -10.70
N CYS A 77 -2.02 1.73 -10.90
CA CYS A 77 -0.58 1.50 -11.09
C CYS A 77 -0.06 2.06 -12.41
N GLU A 78 -0.88 2.10 -13.45
CA GLU A 78 -0.50 2.69 -14.74
C GLU A 78 -0.34 4.22 -14.64
N LYS A 79 -1.19 4.88 -13.86
CA LYS A 79 -1.14 6.35 -13.66
C LYS A 79 0.07 6.83 -12.86
N VAL A 80 0.61 5.98 -12.00
CA VAL A 80 1.72 6.32 -11.08
C VAL A 80 3.07 5.88 -11.62
N LEU A 81 3.12 4.81 -12.43
CA LEU A 81 4.35 4.29 -13.03
C LEU A 81 4.70 4.92 -14.39
N SER A 82 3.79 5.72 -14.98
CA SER A 82 4.00 6.41 -16.27
C SER A 82 4.59 7.82 -16.15
N LYS A 83 5.15 8.18 -14.98
CA LYS A 83 5.81 9.47 -14.73
C LYS A 83 7.23 9.30 -14.23
#